data_AF-F0WXC6-F1
#
_entry.id   AF-F0WXC6-F1
#
_cell.length_a   1.000
_cell.length_b   1.000
_cell.length_c   1.000
_cell.angle_alpha   90.00
_cell.angle_beta   90.00
_cell.angle_gamma   90.00
#
_symmetry.space_group_name_H-M   'P 1'
#
loop_
_entity.id
_entity.type
_entity.pdbx_description
1 polymer ?
#
loop_
_entity_poly.entity_id
_entity_poly.type
_entity_poly.pdbx_seq_one_letter_code
_entity_poly.pdbx_strand_id
1 'polypeptide(L)'
;MKIEGRHVLLLLYNVSNHRVTVPLSNVTDAGIIQSFKSKLEHSKTRYIVGKFDELLDKAAEVGNENVETQIESLYTVDVLQAMQWAQEARETVTSTTLVNCWRHTKIIDDEVYELVESIKQLALGQ
;
A
#
# COMPACT_ATOMS: atom_id res chain seq x y z
N MET A 1 5.58 27.71 1.24
CA MET A 1 4.50 26.71 1.46
C MET A 1 3.29 27.28 2.18
N LYS A 2 3.20 27.41 3.53
CA LYS A 2 2.11 28.22 4.15
C LYS A 2 2.29 29.73 3.92
N ILE A 3 3.54 30.19 3.89
CA ILE A 3 3.94 31.58 3.65
C ILE A 3 3.54 32.08 2.24
N GLU A 4 3.20 31.17 1.34
CA GLU A 4 2.75 31.50 -0.03
C GLU A 4 1.24 31.31 -0.21
N GLY A 5 0.47 31.17 0.87
CA GLY A 5 -0.97 30.92 0.80
C GLY A 5 -1.36 29.55 0.24
N ARG A 6 -0.42 28.61 0.11
CA ARG A 6 -0.69 27.27 -0.43
C ARG A 6 -1.12 26.31 0.69
N HIS A 7 -2.29 25.72 0.54
CA HIS A 7 -2.77 24.65 1.42
C HIS A 7 -2.19 23.32 0.96
N VAL A 8 -1.27 22.75 1.74
CA VAL A 8 -0.62 21.47 1.43
C VAL A 8 -0.99 20.46 2.51
N LEU A 9 -1.56 19.35 2.08
CA LEU A 9 -1.78 18.18 2.93
C LEU A 9 -0.59 17.23 2.80
N LEU A 10 0.01 16.87 3.93
CA LEU A 10 1.09 15.89 3.97
C LEU A 10 0.56 14.58 4.53
N LEU A 11 0.57 13.53 3.71
CA LEU A 11 0.24 12.16 4.13
C LEU A 11 1.53 11.45 4.52
N LEU A 12 1.65 11.07 5.79
CA LEU A 12 2.82 10.36 6.31
C LEU A 12 2.44 8.96 6.77
N TYR A 13 3.33 8.02 6.52
CA TYR A 13 3.21 6.68 7.05
C TYR A 13 3.54 6.67 8.55
N ASN A 14 2.73 5.96 9.35
CA ASN A 14 3.01 5.74 10.76
C ASN A 14 4.09 4.64 10.92
N VAL A 15 5.36 5.03 10.79
CA VAL A 15 6.54 4.24 11.18
C VAL A 15 6.82 4.49 12.66
N SER A 16 7.31 3.49 13.40
CA SER A 16 7.70 3.60 14.81
C SER A 16 8.68 4.75 15.11
N ASN A 17 9.50 5.17 14.15
CA ASN A 17 10.39 6.33 14.27
C ASN A 17 9.67 7.69 14.17
N HIS A 18 8.38 7.71 13.81
CA HIS A 18 7.50 8.87 13.88
C HIS A 18 6.72 8.94 15.19
N ARG A 19 7.21 8.31 16.27
CA ARG A 19 6.68 8.50 17.63
C ARG A 19 6.90 9.94 18.07
N VAL A 20 5.96 10.80 17.67
CA VAL A 20 5.88 12.18 18.16
C VAL A 20 5.24 12.11 19.54
N THR A 21 5.89 12.71 20.54
CA THR A 21 5.40 12.82 21.93
C THR A 21 4.14 13.68 22.04
N VAL A 22 3.74 14.35 20.96
CA VAL A 22 2.54 15.17 20.85
C VAL A 22 1.48 14.39 20.06
N PRO A 23 0.23 14.29 20.55
CA PRO A 23 -0.85 13.69 19.78
C PRO A 23 -1.07 14.50 18.51
N LEU A 24 -0.69 13.93 17.36
CA LEU A 24 -1.00 14.51 16.06
C LEU A 24 -2.42 14.08 15.70
N SER A 25 -3.41 14.90 16.03
CA SER A 25 -4.84 14.67 15.74
C SER A 25 -5.15 14.60 14.23
N ASN A 26 -4.15 14.88 13.38
CA ASN A 26 -4.21 14.93 11.93
C ASN A 26 -3.45 13.79 11.24
N VAL A 27 -2.93 12.80 11.98
CA VAL A 27 -2.33 11.60 11.39
C VAL A 27 -3.35 10.48 11.40
N THR A 28 -4.09 10.37 10.30
CA THR A 28 -5.00 9.26 10.02
C THR A 28 -4.37 8.37 8.95
N ASP A 29 -4.28 7.06 9.19
CA ASP A 29 -3.94 6.11 8.13
C ASP A 29 -5.08 6.14 7.11
N ALA A 30 -4.82 6.76 5.96
CA ALA A 30 -5.86 7.09 5.00
C ALA A 30 -6.29 5.92 4.13
N GLY A 31 -6.01 4.67 4.48
CA GLY A 31 -6.43 3.48 3.73
C GLY A 31 -5.64 3.22 2.43
N ILE A 32 -5.01 4.25 1.85
CA ILE A 32 -4.09 4.12 0.70
C ILE A 32 -2.87 3.29 1.12
N ILE A 33 -2.31 3.60 2.29
CA ILE A 33 -1.18 2.87 2.88
C ILE A 33 -1.60 1.43 3.20
N GLN A 34 -2.81 1.24 3.75
CA GLN A 34 -3.34 -0.09 4.03
C GLN A 34 -3.50 -0.93 2.75
N SER A 35 -4.02 -0.35 1.68
CA SER A 35 -4.19 -1.01 0.39
C SER A 35 -2.85 -1.41 -0.21
N PHE A 36 -1.86 -0.51 -0.15
CA PHE A 36 -0.50 -0.76 -0.56
C PHE A 36 0.16 -1.90 0.25
N LYS A 37 0.04 -1.87 1.58
CA LYS A 37 0.53 -2.94 2.47
C LYS A 37 -0.09 -4.29 2.15
N SER A 38 -1.42 -4.32 2.01
CA SER A 38 -2.15 -5.55 1.67
C SER A 38 -1.61 -6.17 0.39
N LYS A 39 -1.35 -5.35 -0.63
CA LYS A 39 -0.78 -5.82 -1.90
C LYS A 39 0.65 -6.33 -1.75
N LEU A 40 1.50 -5.65 -0.98
CA LEU A 40 2.85 -6.11 -0.67
C LEU A 40 2.85 -7.45 0.08
N GLU A 41 2.01 -7.61 1.09
CA GLU A 41 1.88 -8.86 1.85
C GLU A 41 1.36 -10.00 0.98
N HIS A 42 0.47 -9.70 0.04
CA HIS A 42 0.02 -10.67 -0.95
C HIS A 42 1.16 -11.12 -1.89
N SER A 43 2.00 -10.20 -2.36
CA SER A 43 3.18 -10.54 -3.18
C SER A 43 4.19 -11.39 -2.41
N LYS A 44 4.47 -11.04 -1.14
CA LYS A 44 5.32 -11.85 -0.24
C LYS A 44 4.78 -13.26 -0.05
N THR A 45 3.49 -13.37 0.26
CA THR A 45 2.84 -14.67 0.50
C THR A 45 2.95 -15.55 -0.75
N ARG A 46 2.66 -14.99 -1.92
CA ARG A 46 2.77 -15.72 -3.20
C ARG A 46 4.21 -16.17 -3.47
N TYR A 47 5.19 -15.31 -3.19
CA TYR A 47 6.60 -15.64 -3.36
C TYR A 47 7.03 -16.81 -2.47
N ILE A 48 6.69 -16.75 -1.17
CA ILE A 48 7.03 -17.79 -0.20
C ILE A 48 6.41 -19.12 -0.60
N VAL A 49 5.12 -19.12 -0.99
CA VAL A 49 4.43 -20.33 -1.45
C VAL A 49 5.10 -20.91 -2.69
N GLY A 50 5.39 -20.08 -3.71
CA GLY A 50 6.06 -20.56 -4.91
C GLY A 50 7.46 -21.12 -4.64
N LYS A 51 8.21 -20.48 -3.74
CA LYS A 51 9.52 -20.99 -3.31
C LYS A 51 9.39 -22.32 -2.55
N PHE A 52 8.36 -22.46 -1.72
CA PHE A 52 8.10 -23.70 -1.01
C PHE A 52 7.75 -24.85 -1.97
N ASP A 53 6.92 -24.59 -2.97
CA ASP A 53 6.59 -25.57 -4.01
C ASP A 53 7.86 -26.01 -4.77
N GLU A 54 8.73 -25.06 -5.17
CA GLU A 54 10.03 -25.36 -5.79
C GLU A 54 10.94 -26.25 -4.91
N LEU A 55 10.87 -26.10 -3.57
CA LEU A 55 11.65 -26.93 -2.64
C LEU A 55 11.07 -28.34 -2.53
N LEU A 56 9.74 -28.48 -2.48
CA LEU A 56 9.08 -29.79 -2.44
C LEU A 56 9.41 -30.62 -3.69
N ASP A 57 9.37 -29.99 -4.86
CA ASP A 57 9.70 -30.65 -6.13
C ASP A 57 11.15 -31.16 -6.13
N LYS A 58 12.10 -30.32 -5.68
CA LYS A 58 13.54 -30.71 -5.61
C LYS A 58 13.81 -31.79 -4.57
N ALA A 59 13.14 -31.75 -3.42
CA ALA A 59 13.29 -32.75 -2.37
C ALA A 59 12.78 -34.14 -2.79
N ALA A 60 11.83 -34.19 -3.72
CA ALA A 60 11.38 -35.45 -4.32
C ALA A 60 12.42 -36.06 -5.27
N GLU A 61 13.33 -35.26 -5.82
CA GLU A 61 14.34 -35.67 -6.81
C GLU A 61 15.72 -35.99 -6.22
N VAL A 62 16.16 -35.25 -5.20
CA VAL A 62 17.53 -35.32 -4.66
C VAL A 62 17.46 -35.43 -3.14
N GLY A 63 18.01 -36.53 -2.59
CA GLY A 63 18.08 -36.78 -1.15
C GLY A 63 18.53 -35.55 -0.36
N ASN A 64 17.71 -35.20 0.63
CA ASN A 64 17.59 -33.84 1.15
C ASN A 64 18.68 -33.51 2.19
N GLU A 65 19.84 -33.06 1.71
CA GLU A 65 20.87 -32.47 2.56
C GLU A 65 20.68 -30.94 2.58
N ASN A 66 20.49 -30.39 3.78
CA ASN A 66 20.36 -28.96 4.09
C ASN A 66 18.97 -28.31 3.99
N VAL A 67 17.95 -28.95 4.56
CA VAL A 67 16.58 -28.42 4.72
C VAL A 67 16.53 -27.07 5.45
N GLU A 68 17.35 -26.89 6.47
CA GLU A 68 17.31 -25.71 7.34
C GLU A 68 17.69 -24.43 6.58
N THR A 69 18.81 -24.43 5.84
CA THR A 69 19.18 -23.29 4.98
C THR A 69 18.17 -23.06 3.85
N GLN A 70 17.52 -24.11 3.34
CA GLN A 70 16.49 -23.97 2.32
C GLN A 70 15.22 -23.28 2.88
N ILE A 71 14.82 -23.61 4.11
CA ILE A 71 13.70 -22.93 4.80
C ILE A 71 14.03 -21.45 5.06
N GLU A 72 15.26 -21.14 5.51
CA GLU A 72 15.68 -19.75 5.70
C GLU A 72 15.66 -18.94 4.39
N SER A 73 15.98 -19.58 3.26
CA SER A 73 15.98 -18.93 1.95
C SER A 73 14.58 -18.53 1.46
N LEU A 74 13.50 -19.14 1.97
CA LEU A 74 12.11 -18.84 1.59
C LEU A 74 11.73 -17.37 1.82
N TYR A 75 12.33 -16.75 2.84
CA TYR A 75 12.08 -15.35 3.21
C TYR A 75 13.09 -14.39 2.63
N THR A 76 14.12 -14.89 1.95
CA THR A 76 15.16 -14.06 1.35
C THR A 76 14.65 -13.45 0.06
N VAL A 77 14.46 -12.14 0.07
CA VAL A 77 14.03 -11.37 -1.11
C VAL A 77 15.12 -10.38 -1.45
N ASP A 78 15.54 -10.36 -2.71
CA ASP A 78 16.50 -9.37 -3.18
C ASP A 78 15.85 -7.97 -3.31
N VAL A 79 16.68 -6.93 -3.29
CA VAL A 79 16.21 -5.54 -3.30
C VAL A 79 15.44 -5.22 -4.59
N LEU A 80 15.85 -5.77 -5.74
CA LEU A 80 15.18 -5.52 -7.01
C LEU A 80 13.76 -6.11 -7.01
N GLN A 81 13.61 -7.34 -6.53
CA GLN A 81 12.31 -7.99 -6.39
C GLN A 81 11.39 -7.24 -5.42
N ALA A 82 11.93 -6.75 -4.30
CA ALA A 82 11.19 -5.93 -3.36
C ALA A 82 10.74 -4.58 -3.98
N MET A 83 11.60 -3.94 -4.77
CA MET A 83 11.27 -2.71 -5.50
C MET A 83 10.17 -2.94 -6.54
N GLN A 84 10.22 -4.06 -7.26
CA GLN A 84 9.18 -4.44 -8.22
C GLN A 84 7.83 -4.62 -7.54
N TRP A 85 7.77 -5.32 -6.40
CA TRP A 85 6.53 -5.47 -5.63
C TRP A 85 5.98 -4.13 -5.15
N ALA A 86 6.85 -3.21 -4.73
CA ALA A 86 6.44 -1.87 -4.34
C ALA A 86 5.88 -1.09 -5.54
N GLN A 87 6.48 -1.22 -6.72
CA GLN A 87 5.98 -0.60 -7.93
C GLN A 87 4.60 -1.17 -8.32
N GLU A 88 4.46 -2.49 -8.37
CA GLU A 88 3.18 -3.16 -8.67
C GLU A 88 2.09 -2.76 -7.66
N ALA A 89 2.43 -2.72 -6.37
CA ALA A 89 1.50 -2.32 -5.33
C ALA A 89 1.04 -0.88 -5.51
N ARG A 90 1.93 0.03 -5.90
CA ARG A 90 1.59 1.41 -6.24
C ARG A 90 0.66 1.47 -7.46
N GLU A 91 0.95 0.71 -8.51
CA GLU A 91 0.17 0.71 -9.75
C GLU A 91 -1.25 0.16 -9.56
N THR A 92 -1.49 -0.70 -8.56
CA THR A 92 -2.84 -1.16 -8.23
C THR A 92 -3.72 -0.12 -7.54
N VAL A 93 -3.17 1.01 -7.08
CA VAL A 93 -3.95 2.09 -6.47
C VAL A 93 -4.70 2.85 -7.56
N THR A 94 -6.01 2.61 -7.65
CA THR A 94 -6.88 3.31 -8.62
C THR A 94 -7.32 4.67 -8.10
N SER A 95 -7.74 5.56 -9.00
CA SER A 95 -8.36 6.84 -8.64
C SER A 95 -9.57 6.64 -7.70
N THR A 96 -10.37 5.60 -7.92
CA THR A 96 -11.49 5.23 -7.03
C THR A 96 -11.01 4.88 -5.63
N THR A 97 -9.89 4.16 -5.50
CA THR A 97 -9.28 3.85 -4.20
C THR A 97 -8.86 5.13 -3.49
N LEU A 98 -8.21 6.07 -4.21
CA LEU A 98 -7.82 7.37 -3.67
C LEU A 98 -9.04 8.19 -3.20
N VAL A 99 -10.09 8.27 -4.02
CA VAL A 99 -11.33 8.99 -3.67
C VAL A 99 -12.01 8.38 -2.44
N ASN A 100 -12.15 7.06 -2.40
CA ASN A 100 -12.74 6.36 -1.26
C ASN A 100 -11.95 6.61 0.03
N CYS A 101 -10.62 6.62 -0.07
CA CYS A 101 -9.71 6.91 1.03
C CYS A 101 -9.85 8.34 1.55
N TRP A 102 -9.88 9.34 0.67
CA TRP A 102 -10.09 10.74 1.04
C TRP A 102 -11.45 10.98 1.68
N ARG A 103 -12.51 10.32 1.17
CA ARG A 103 -13.85 10.37 1.74
C ARG A 103 -13.94 9.69 3.11
N HIS A 104 -13.28 8.54 3.29
CA HIS A 104 -13.26 7.83 4.56
C HIS A 104 -12.53 8.62 5.65
N THR A 105 -11.43 9.26 5.30
CA THR A 105 -10.65 10.10 6.23
C THR A 105 -11.22 11.50 6.45
N LYS A 106 -12.26 11.89 5.70
CA LYS A 106 -12.82 13.24 5.71
C LYS A 106 -11.76 14.32 5.43
N ILE A 107 -10.73 13.97 4.65
CA ILE A 107 -9.73 14.92 4.15
C ILE A 107 -10.40 15.96 3.25
N ILE A 108 -11.32 15.49 2.42
CA ILE A 108 -12.21 16.31 1.61
C ILE A 108 -13.60 16.13 2.21
N ASP A 109 -14.28 17.24 2.47
CA ASP A 109 -15.63 17.25 3.00
C ASP A 109 -16.62 16.65 1.98
N ASP A 110 -17.68 16.01 2.47
CA ASP A 110 -18.76 15.50 1.62
C ASP A 110 -19.40 16.64 0.80
N GLU A 111 -19.44 17.87 1.33
CA GLU A 111 -19.95 19.05 0.62
C GLU A 111 -19.18 19.32 -0.69
N VAL A 112 -17.86 19.09 -0.71
CA VAL A 112 -17.03 19.30 -1.92
C VAL A 112 -17.36 18.24 -2.96
N TYR A 113 -17.65 17.00 -2.54
CA TYR A 113 -18.07 15.95 -3.46
C TYR A 113 -19.46 16.21 -4.04
N GLU A 114 -20.41 16.71 -3.22
CA GLU A 114 -21.75 17.11 -3.66
C GLU A 114 -21.69 18.29 -4.65
N LEU A 115 -20.81 19.27 -4.40
CA LEU A 115 -20.56 20.38 -5.32
C LEU A 115 -20.00 19.90 -6.67
N VAL A 116 -19.00 19.02 -6.65
CA VAL A 116 -18.41 18.45 -7.88
C VAL A 116 -19.47 17.68 -8.68
N GLU A 117 -20.33 16.92 -8.01
CA GLU A 117 -21.38 16.18 -8.69
C GLU A 117 -22.46 17.10 -9.27
N SER A 118 -22.86 18.14 -8.53
CA SER A 118 -23.78 19.18 -9.00
C SER A 118 -23.26 19.90 -10.25
N ILE A 119 -21.96 20.23 -10.28
CA ILE A 119 -21.31 20.83 -11.45
C ILE A 119 -21.33 19.89 -12.66
N LYS A 120 -21.11 18.58 -12.46
CA LYS A 120 -21.21 17.61 -13.56
C LYS A 120 -22.61 17.51 -14.12
N GLN A 121 -23.65 17.51 -13.26
CA GLN A 121 -25.04 17.45 -13.71
C GLN A 121 -25.41 18.67 -14.54
N LEU A 122 -25.02 19.86 -14.08
CA LEU A 122 -25.20 21.12 -14.82
C LEU A 122 -24.46 21.11 -16.18
N ALA A 123 -23.24 20.54 -16.23
CA ALA A 123 -22.47 20.41 -17.47
C ALA A 123 -23.07 19.40 -18.46
N LEU A 124 -23.83 18.41 -17.97
CA LEU A 124 -24.54 17.42 -18.77
C LEU A 124 -25.96 17.88 -19.16
N GLY A 125 -26.39 19.06 -18.72
CA GLY A 125 -27.69 19.63 -19.05
C GLY A 125 -28.87 18.96 -18.34
N GLN A 126 -28.62 18.30 -17.20
CA GLN A 126 -29.64 17.79 -16.28
C GLN A 126 -29.87 18.76 -15.12
#